data_AF-A0A6C0BFD7-F1
#
_entry.id   AF-A0A6C0BFD7-F1
#
_cell.length_a   1.000
_cell.length_b   1.000
_cell.length_c   1.000
_cell.angle_alpha   90.00
_cell.angle_beta   90.00
_cell.angle_gamma   90.00
#
_symmetry.space_group_name_H-M   'P 1'
#
loop_
_entity.id
_entity.type
_entity.pdbx_description
1 polymer ?
#
loop_
_entity_poly.entity_id
_entity_poly.type
_entity_poly.pdbx_seq_one_letter_code
_entity_poly.pdbx_strand_id
1 'polypeptide(L)'
;MLWQILNIFFVVWIYIYLARLKEIECECAITPNYYFLVFYIIVTMIIIVFGIMVKDVAEYANVLMVLSLVYFCITIMFIFITFKYVSDIEAKRCKCAGDFGPDMVQIFAWLRILAFVLAFVSLITVLSGHNKIATIKYKTPGKRASAFKKMT
;
A
#
# COMPACT_ATOMS: atom_id res chain seq x y z
N MET A 1 1.04 -14.40 0.57
CA MET A 1 1.12 -14.75 -0.87
C MET A 1 -0.14 -14.38 -1.65
N LEU A 2 -1.35 -14.82 -1.25
CA LEU A 2 -2.60 -14.51 -1.97
C LEU A 2 -2.79 -13.00 -2.28
N TRP A 3 -2.56 -12.15 -1.28
CA TRP A 3 -2.65 -10.70 -1.42
C TRP A 3 -1.70 -10.12 -2.49
N GLN A 4 -0.48 -10.66 -2.61
CA GLN A 4 0.49 -10.17 -3.59
C GLN A 4 0.10 -10.60 -5.01
N ILE A 5 -0.39 -11.83 -5.18
CA ILE A 5 -0.87 -12.33 -6.47
C ILE A 5 -2.03 -11.45 -6.96
N LEU A 6 -2.99 -11.17 -6.07
CA LEU A 6 -4.11 -10.28 -6.37
C LEU A 6 -3.63 -8.88 -6.76
N ASN A 7 -2.65 -8.33 -6.03
CA ASN A 7 -2.09 -7.01 -6.32
C ASN A 7 -1.46 -6.93 -7.71
N ILE A 8 -0.63 -7.93 -8.05
CA ILE A 8 0.02 -8.03 -9.35
C ILE A 8 -1.02 -8.09 -10.47
N PHE A 9 -2.05 -8.92 -10.30
CA PHE A 9 -3.13 -9.05 -11.27
C PHE A 9 -3.81 -7.71 -11.56
N PHE A 10 -4.21 -6.96 -10.52
CA PHE A 10 -4.83 -5.65 -10.70
C PHE A 10 -3.89 -4.62 -11.34
N VAL A 11 -2.63 -4.58 -10.92
CA VAL A 11 -1.63 -3.65 -11.48
C VAL A 11 -1.43 -3.90 -12.98
N VAL A 12 -1.29 -5.17 -13.39
CA VAL A 12 -1.16 -5.55 -14.80
C VAL A 12 -2.43 -5.22 -15.58
N TRP A 13 -3.60 -5.49 -15.03
CA TRP A 13 -4.87 -5.21 -15.69
C TRP A 13 -5.06 -3.71 -15.96
N ILE A 14 -4.80 -2.87 -14.95
CA ILE A 14 -4.88 -1.41 -15.10
C ILE A 14 -3.84 -0.91 -16.11
N TYR A 15 -2.63 -1.47 -16.09
CA TYR A 15 -1.61 -1.12 -17.08
C TYR A 15 -2.10 -1.41 -18.51
N ILE A 16 -2.67 -2.58 -18.76
CA ILE A 16 -3.23 -2.95 -20.06
C ILE A 16 -4.36 -1.99 -20.45
N TYR A 17 -5.24 -1.66 -19.51
CA TYR A 17 -6.32 -0.71 -19.75
C TYR A 17 -5.79 0.67 -20.17
N LEU A 18 -4.84 1.24 -19.42
CA LEU A 18 -4.24 2.53 -19.75
C LEU A 18 -3.49 2.48 -21.09
N ALA A 19 -2.76 1.38 -21.36
CA ALA A 19 -2.08 1.18 -22.64
C ALA A 19 -3.06 1.17 -23.82
N ARG A 20 -4.22 0.52 -23.68
CA ARG A 20 -5.29 0.54 -24.70
C ARG A 20 -5.83 1.94 -24.93
N LEU A 21 -6.02 2.75 -23.89
CA LEU A 21 -6.47 4.14 -24.05
C LEU A 21 -5.49 4.97 -24.90
N LYS A 22 -4.19 4.70 -24.74
CA LYS A 22 -3.14 5.36 -25.53
C LYS A 22 -3.12 4.86 -26.97
N GLU A 23 -3.31 3.56 -27.20
CA GLU A 23 -3.34 2.96 -28.55
C GLU A 23 -4.52 3.46 -29.39
N ILE A 24 -5.67 3.70 -28.75
CA ILE A 24 -6.87 4.25 -29.39
C ILE A 24 -6.80 5.79 -29.50
N GLU A 25 -5.69 6.40 -29.05
CA GLU A 25 -5.47 7.85 -29.03
C GLU A 25 -6.64 8.63 -28.40
N CYS A 26 -7.20 8.12 -27.30
CA CYS A 26 -8.34 8.80 -26.71
C CYS A 26 -7.94 10.07 -25.94
N GLU A 27 -7.94 11.20 -26.64
CA GLU A 27 -7.61 12.53 -26.11
C GLU A 27 -8.45 12.91 -24.88
N CYS A 28 -9.69 12.45 -24.82
CA CYS A 28 -10.62 12.74 -23.72
C CYS A 28 -10.13 12.17 -22.38
N ALA A 29 -9.50 10.98 -22.41
CA ALA A 29 -8.97 10.29 -21.23
C ALA A 29 -7.49 10.63 -20.95
N ILE A 30 -6.72 11.02 -21.97
CA ILE A 30 -5.29 11.38 -21.82
C ILE A 30 -5.18 12.77 -21.18
N THR A 31 -5.17 12.79 -19.86
CA THR A 31 -5.03 13.97 -19.02
C THR A 31 -3.72 13.94 -18.24
N PRO A 32 -3.28 15.03 -17.58
CA PRO A 32 -2.12 14.98 -16.68
C PRO A 32 -2.24 13.88 -15.61
N ASN A 33 -3.46 13.63 -15.14
CA ASN A 33 -3.77 12.57 -14.18
C ASN A 33 -3.43 11.18 -14.74
N TYR A 34 -3.70 10.92 -16.03
CA TYR A 34 -3.36 9.66 -16.70
C TYR A 34 -1.86 9.34 -16.56
N TYR A 35 -0.98 10.32 -16.81
CA TYR A 35 0.47 10.11 -16.70
C TYR A 35 0.90 9.77 -15.27
N PHE A 36 0.26 10.37 -14.28
CA PHE A 36 0.51 10.04 -12.87
C PHE A 36 0.07 8.60 -12.55
N LEU A 37 -1.08 8.13 -13.05
CA LEU A 37 -1.53 6.75 -12.88
C LEU A 37 -0.52 5.76 -13.48
N VAL A 38 -0.05 6.02 -14.70
CA VAL A 38 0.97 5.18 -15.36
C VAL A 38 2.28 5.19 -14.56
N PHE A 39 2.74 6.35 -14.10
CA PHE A 39 3.94 6.47 -13.26
C PHE A 39 3.81 5.63 -11.98
N TYR A 40 2.69 5.75 -11.27
CA TYR A 40 2.45 4.98 -10.05
C TYR A 40 2.48 3.47 -10.30
N ILE A 41 1.91 3.01 -11.41
CA ILE A 41 1.93 1.59 -11.80
C ILE A 41 3.35 1.09 -12.05
N ILE A 42 4.17 1.88 -12.75
CA ILE A 42 5.57 1.54 -13.02
C ILE A 42 6.37 1.46 -11.71
N VAL A 43 6.23 2.46 -10.84
CA VAL A 43 6.88 2.46 -9.51
C VAL A 43 6.45 1.25 -8.69
N THR A 44 5.15 0.93 -8.69
CA THR A 44 4.60 -0.23 -7.98
C THR A 44 5.19 -1.54 -8.52
N MET A 45 5.32 -1.69 -9.84
CA MET A 45 5.96 -2.87 -10.43
C MET A 45 7.42 -3.02 -9.99
N ILE A 46 8.20 -1.93 -10.00
CA ILE A 46 9.60 -1.93 -9.56
C ILE A 46 9.70 -2.40 -8.11
N ILE A 47 8.86 -1.87 -7.22
CA ILE A 47 8.85 -2.24 -5.80
C ILE A 47 8.48 -3.70 -5.60
N ILE A 48 7.50 -4.22 -6.35
CA ILE A 48 7.12 -5.64 -6.27
C ILE A 48 8.29 -6.53 -6.71
N VAL A 49 8.94 -6.23 -7.83
CA VAL A 49 10.10 -6.99 -8.32
C VAL A 49 11.23 -6.95 -7.30
N PHE A 50 11.55 -5.77 -6.76
CA PHE A 50 12.58 -5.62 -5.75
C PHE A 50 12.25 -6.42 -4.48
N GLY A 51 10.99 -6.41 -4.05
CA GLY A 51 10.53 -7.17 -2.88
C GLY A 51 10.61 -8.69 -3.05
N ILE A 52 10.55 -9.22 -4.28
CA ILE A 52 10.73 -10.65 -4.56
C ILE A 52 12.22 -11.03 -4.59
N MET A 53 13.09 -10.12 -5.04
CA MET A 53 14.54 -10.36 -5.17
C MET A 53 15.27 -10.33 -3.82
N VAL A 54 14.82 -9.51 -2.88
CA VAL A 54 15.45 -9.38 -1.55
C VAL A 54 15.05 -10.55 -0.66
N LYS A 55 15.98 -11.50 -0.46
CA LYS A 55 15.79 -12.67 0.43
C LYS A 55 16.03 -12.33 1.91
N ASP A 56 16.95 -11.39 2.18
CA ASP A 56 17.33 -10.98 3.53
C ASP A 56 16.88 -9.54 3.83
N VAL A 57 15.74 -9.41 4.49
CA VAL A 57 15.09 -8.13 4.76
C VAL A 57 15.79 -7.35 5.89
N ALA A 58 16.53 -8.03 6.76
CA ALA A 58 17.13 -7.45 7.97
C ALA A 58 18.28 -6.48 7.67
N GLU A 59 19.07 -6.74 6.61
CA GLU A 59 20.22 -5.90 6.24
C GLU A 59 19.78 -4.55 5.65
N TYR A 60 18.60 -4.52 5.00
CA TYR A 60 18.08 -3.34 4.29
C TYR A 60 16.95 -2.64 5.05
N ALA A 61 16.73 -2.96 6.33
CA ALA A 61 15.58 -2.50 7.10
C ALA A 61 15.42 -0.96 7.08
N ASN A 62 16.51 -0.21 7.23
CA ASN A 62 16.47 1.26 7.21
C ASN A 62 16.10 1.83 5.83
N VAL A 63 16.65 1.26 4.76
CA VAL A 63 16.37 1.70 3.38
C VAL A 63 14.93 1.36 3.01
N LEU A 64 14.48 0.15 3.34
CA LEU A 64 13.09 -0.28 3.15
C LEU A 64 12.10 0.60 3.92
N MET A 65 12.45 1.03 5.13
CA MET A 65 11.63 1.94 5.91
C MET A 65 11.44 3.27 5.19
N VAL A 66 12.52 3.93 4.75
CA VAL A 66 12.43 5.20 4.01
C VAL A 66 11.68 5.03 2.69
N LEU A 67 11.99 3.98 1.93
CA LEU A 67 11.31 3.68 0.67
C LEU A 67 9.81 3.44 0.87
N SER A 68 9.43 2.73 1.93
CA SER A 68 8.03 2.48 2.27
C SER A 68 7.29 3.76 2.64
N LEU A 69 7.95 4.71 3.31
CA LEU A 69 7.38 6.01 3.66
C LEU A 69 7.14 6.86 2.41
N VAL A 70 8.10 6.90 1.49
CA VAL A 70 7.94 7.59 0.21
C VAL A 70 6.81 6.96 -0.60
N TYR A 71 6.79 5.63 -0.70
CA TYR A 71 5.74 4.90 -1.40
C TYR A 71 4.35 5.15 -0.79
N PHE A 72 4.27 5.25 0.54
CA PHE A 72 3.06 5.61 1.25
C PHE A 72 2.50 6.96 0.79
N CYS A 73 3.34 8.01 0.73
CA CYS A 73 2.95 9.33 0.24
C CYS A 73 2.47 9.28 -1.22
N ILE A 74 3.19 8.57 -2.10
CA ILE A 74 2.81 8.43 -3.51
C ILE A 74 1.46 7.71 -3.63
N THR A 75 1.22 6.68 -2.82
CA THR A 75 -0.04 5.93 -2.84
C THR A 75 -1.23 6.80 -2.40
N ILE A 76 -1.04 7.68 -1.41
CA ILE A 76 -2.07 8.66 -1.03
C ILE A 76 -2.39 9.58 -2.22
N MET A 77 -1.37 10.13 -2.87
CA MET A 77 -1.57 10.96 -4.07
C MET A 77 -2.29 10.18 -5.18
N PHE A 78 -1.93 8.91 -5.39
CA PHE A 78 -2.59 8.02 -6.34
C PHE A 78 -4.08 7.87 -6.07
N ILE A 79 -4.50 7.71 -4.82
CA ILE A 79 -5.92 7.60 -4.48
C ILE A 79 -6.66 8.88 -4.89
N PHE A 80 -6.16 10.06 -4.49
CA PHE A 80 -6.80 11.34 -4.85
C PHE A 80 -6.86 11.57 -6.35
N ILE A 81 -5.75 11.33 -7.05
CA ILE A 81 -5.66 11.52 -8.50
C ILE A 81 -6.55 10.52 -9.24
N THR A 82 -6.70 9.30 -8.72
CA THR A 82 -7.58 8.29 -9.31
C THR A 82 -9.05 8.72 -9.26
N PHE A 83 -9.53 9.18 -8.10
CA PHE A 83 -10.90 9.69 -8.01
C PHE A 83 -11.13 10.89 -8.92
N LYS A 84 -10.16 11.80 -9.00
CA LYS A 84 -10.22 12.93 -9.92
C LYS A 84 -10.24 12.49 -11.38
N TYR A 85 -9.40 11.53 -11.75
CA TYR A 85 -9.33 10.97 -13.09
C TYR A 85 -10.66 10.32 -13.53
N VAL A 86 -11.25 9.51 -12.65
CA VAL A 86 -12.55 8.86 -12.93
C VAL A 86 -13.64 9.91 -13.06
N SER A 87 -13.69 10.88 -12.14
CA SER A 87 -14.64 11.99 -12.21
C SER A 87 -14.48 12.84 -13.48
N ASP A 88 -13.24 13.10 -13.92
CA ASP A 88 -12.96 13.83 -15.15
C ASP A 88 -13.46 13.06 -16.39
N ILE A 89 -13.33 11.74 -16.41
CA ILE A 89 -13.82 10.88 -17.50
C ILE A 89 -15.35 10.86 -17.54
N GLU A 90 -15.99 10.69 -16.38
CA GLU A 90 -17.45 10.70 -16.26
C GLU A 90 -18.04 12.04 -16.67
N ALA A 91 -17.43 13.15 -16.20
CA ALA A 91 -17.87 14.51 -16.53
C ALA A 91 -17.78 14.79 -18.03
N LYS A 92 -16.73 14.30 -18.69
CA LYS A 92 -16.55 14.45 -20.14
C LYS A 92 -17.32 13.40 -20.97
N ARG A 93 -17.94 12.41 -20.32
CA ARG A 93 -18.63 11.28 -20.97
C ARG A 93 -17.79 10.62 -22.07
N CYS A 94 -16.52 10.34 -21.78
CA CYS A 94 -15.60 9.78 -22.77
C CYS A 94 -16.02 8.36 -23.17
N LYS A 95 -16.73 8.20 -24.30
CA LYS A 95 -17.19 6.89 -24.79
C LYS A 95 -16.06 5.90 -25.09
N CYS A 96 -14.89 6.41 -25.48
CA CYS A 96 -13.69 5.62 -25.75
C CYS A 96 -13.15 4.88 -24.51
N ALA A 97 -13.44 5.38 -23.30
CA ALA A 97 -12.86 4.88 -22.08
C ALA A 97 -13.50 3.54 -21.67
N GLY A 98 -14.65 3.21 -22.27
CA GLY A 98 -15.50 2.10 -21.88
C GLY A 98 -16.11 2.32 -20.50
N ASP A 99 -17.29 1.74 -20.26
CA ASP A 99 -17.94 1.88 -18.95
C ASP A 99 -17.17 1.13 -17.85
N PHE A 100 -16.57 -0.01 -18.20
CA PHE A 100 -15.92 -0.91 -17.23
C PHE A 100 -14.52 -0.46 -16.79
N GLY A 101 -13.85 0.38 -17.58
CA GLY A 101 -12.47 0.78 -17.35
C GLY A 101 -12.30 1.68 -16.11
N PRO A 102 -12.94 2.86 -16.11
CA PRO A 102 -12.88 3.81 -14.98
C PRO A 102 -13.35 3.19 -13.66
N ASP A 103 -14.43 2.40 -13.71
CA ASP A 103 -14.96 1.66 -12.56
C ASP A 103 -13.90 0.76 -11.92
N MET A 104 -13.15 0.02 -12.74
CA MET A 104 -12.10 -0.86 -12.25
C MET A 104 -10.92 -0.10 -11.64
N VAL A 105 -10.53 1.03 -12.24
CA VAL A 105 -9.49 1.89 -11.65
C VAL A 105 -9.95 2.44 -10.29
N GLN A 106 -11.23 2.81 -10.17
CA GLN A 106 -11.81 3.27 -8.92
C GLN A 106 -11.88 2.15 -7.86
N ILE A 107 -12.29 0.94 -8.24
CA ILE A 107 -12.29 -0.25 -7.35
C ILE A 107 -10.88 -0.50 -6.83
N PHE A 108 -9.86 -0.33 -7.65
CA PHE A 108 -8.48 -0.49 -7.21
C PHE A 108 -8.05 0.58 -6.20
N ALA A 109 -8.48 1.83 -6.36
CA ALA A 109 -8.27 2.86 -5.35
C ALA A 109 -8.96 2.50 -4.01
N TRP A 110 -10.20 1.99 -4.05
CA TRP A 110 -10.89 1.49 -2.86
C TRP A 110 -10.17 0.32 -2.19
N LEU A 111 -9.66 -0.63 -2.97
CA LEU A 111 -8.83 -1.73 -2.45
C LEU A 111 -7.56 -1.20 -1.76
N ARG A 112 -6.94 -0.15 -2.29
CA ARG A 112 -5.78 0.50 -1.66
C ARG A 112 -6.15 1.19 -0.34
N ILE A 113 -7.30 1.86 -0.27
CA ILE A 113 -7.82 2.44 0.98
C ILE A 113 -8.05 1.33 2.02
N LEU A 114 -8.70 0.24 1.63
CA LEU A 114 -8.94 -0.89 2.53
C LEU A 114 -7.62 -1.46 3.05
N ALA A 115 -6.62 -1.63 2.18
CA ALA A 115 -5.30 -2.09 2.56
C ALA A 115 -4.63 -1.17 3.59
N PHE A 116 -4.80 0.15 3.45
CA PHE A 116 -4.31 1.12 4.43
C PHE A 116 -4.97 1.00 5.78
N VAL A 117 -6.30 0.87 5.81
CA VAL A 117 -7.05 0.71 7.06
C VAL A 117 -6.56 -0.55 7.80
N LEU A 118 -6.41 -1.66 7.08
CA LEU A 118 -5.90 -2.92 7.64
C LEU A 118 -4.46 -2.78 8.17
N ALA A 119 -3.59 -2.11 7.42
CA ALA A 119 -2.22 -1.84 7.87
C ALA A 119 -2.21 -0.99 9.15
N PHE A 120 -3.06 0.04 9.23
CA PHE A 120 -3.14 0.90 10.40
C PHE A 120 -3.66 0.15 11.65
N VAL A 121 -4.70 -0.69 11.48
CA VAL A 121 -5.20 -1.56 12.55
C VAL A 121 -4.11 -2.50 13.05
N SER A 122 -3.33 -3.11 12.14
CA SER A 122 -2.23 -4.00 12.52
C SER A 122 -1.12 -3.29 13.30
N LEU A 123 -0.85 -2.02 12.98
CA LEU A 123 0.14 -1.22 13.70
C LEU A 123 -0.32 -0.90 15.12
N ILE A 124 -1.60 -0.54 15.30
CA ILE A 124 -2.19 -0.29 16.62
C ILE A 124 -2.14 -1.53 17.51
N THR A 125 -2.46 -2.72 16.97
CA THR A 125 -2.46 -3.96 17.75
C THR A 125 -1.06 -4.35 18.20
N VAL A 126 -0.03 -4.17 17.36
CA VAL A 126 1.37 -4.42 17.72
C VAL A 126 1.85 -3.45 18.81
N LEU A 127 1.57 -2.16 18.68
CA LEU A 127 1.92 -1.16 19.69
C LEU A 127 1.22 -1.44 21.04
N SER A 128 -0.05 -1.80 21.00
CA SER A 128 -0.83 -2.15 22.19
C SER A 128 -0.34 -3.45 22.85
N GLY A 129 0.11 -4.42 22.05
CA GLY A 129 0.73 -5.66 22.52
C GLY A 129 2.06 -5.43 23.23
N HIS A 130 2.91 -4.55 22.70
CA HIS A 130 4.17 -4.15 23.35
C HIS A 130 3.94 -3.51 24.73
N ASN A 131 2.90 -2.68 24.89
CA ASN A 131 2.56 -2.08 26.19
C ASN A 131 2.15 -3.12 27.24
N LYS A 132 1.51 -4.22 26.83
CA LYS A 132 1.17 -5.33 27.74
C LYS A 132 2.39 -6.17 28.15
N ILE A 133 3.38 -6.31 27.27
CA ILE A 133 4.62 -7.07 27.58
C ILE A 133 5.55 -6.24 28.49
N ALA A 134 5.63 -4.92 28.28
CA ALA A 134 6.42 -4.02 29.12
C ALA A 134 5.92 -3.97 30.57
N THR A 135 4.59 -4.00 30.77
CA THR A 135 3.99 -4.01 32.12
C THR A 135 4.22 -5.32 32.89
N ILE A 136 4.35 -6.47 32.20
CA ILE A 136 4.66 -7.76 32.86
C ILE A 136 6.13 -7.79 33.34
N LYS A 137 7.07 -7.25 32.57
CA LYS A 137 8.50 -7.20 32.99
C LYS A 137 8.71 -6.28 34.21
N TYR A 138 7.98 -5.17 34.32
CA TYR A 138 8.10 -4.26 35.46
C TYR A 138 7.38 -4.70 36.74
N LYS A 139 6.45 -5.66 36.67
CA LYS A 139 5.77 -6.21 37.87
C LYS A 139 6.55 -7.33 38.57
N THR A 140 7.74 -7.69 38.06
CA THR A 140 8.57 -8.76 38.62
C THR A 140 9.95 -8.33 39.17
N PRO A 141 10.14 -7.18 39.85
CA PRO A 141 11.27 -6.99 40.76
C PRO A 141 10.78 -7.17 42.20
N GLY A 142 10.94 -8.36 42.81
CA GLY A 142 10.68 -8.45 44.26
C GLY A 142 10.35 -9.79 44.91
N LYS A 143 10.45 -10.95 44.25
CA LYS A 143 10.27 -12.26 44.91
C LYS A 143 11.52 -13.14 44.94
N ARG A 144 12.73 -12.55 44.89
CA ARG A 144 13.99 -13.28 45.09
C ARG A 144 14.88 -12.76 46.22
N ALA A 145 14.54 -11.64 46.86
CA ALA A 145 15.36 -11.08 47.95
C ALA A 145 14.95 -11.56 49.37
N SER A 146 13.80 -12.21 49.53
CA SER A 146 13.29 -12.64 50.85
C SER A 146 13.57 -14.10 51.21
N ALA A 147 14.23 -14.89 50.33
CA ALA A 147 14.61 -16.27 50.63
C ALA A 147 16.01 -16.42 51.24
N PHE A 148 16.86 -15.38 51.19
CA PHE A 148 18.26 -15.48 51.67
C PHE A 148 18.47 -15.01 53.12
N LYS A 149 17.45 -14.41 53.77
CA LYS A 149 17.55 -13.90 55.16
C LYS A 149 17.00 -14.87 56.21
N LYS A 150 16.89 -16.16 55.88
CA LYS A 150 16.44 -17.21 56.83
C LYS A 150 17.49 -18.32 57.06
N MET A 151 18.74 -18.08 56.65
CA MET A 151 19.89 -18.98 56.86
C MET A 151 21.16 -18.22 57.31
N THR A 152 21.00 -17.26 58.21
CA THR A 152 22.09 -16.73 59.04
C THR A 152 21.57 -16.49 60.43
#